data_AF-A0AB39IGV6-F1
#
_entry.id   AF-A0AB39IGV6-F1
#
_cell.length_a   1.000
_cell.length_b   1.000
_cell.length_c   1.000
_cell.angle_alpha   90.00
_cell.angle_beta   90.00
_cell.angle_gamma   90.00
#
_symmetry.space_group_name_H-M   'P 1'
#
loop_
_entity.id
_entity.type
_entity.pdbx_description
1 polymer ?
#
loop_
_entity_poly.entity_id
_entity_poly.type
_entity_poly.pdbx_seq_one_letter_code
_entity_poly.pdbx_strand_id
1 'polypeptide(L)'
;MTAENTAQHHMITLNAPIKRGDTQIDAITLLTPTAGTLRGIGLAALASADVEALIKLLPRITYPALTEADVMGLELPDLLEFAGKVISFLSPGSVR
;
A
#
# COMPACT_ATOMS: atom_id res chain seq x y z
N MET A 1 30.53 -6.07 9.57
CA MET A 1 29.72 -6.71 8.52
C MET A 1 28.39 -5.98 8.50
N THR A 2 28.36 -4.89 7.76
CA THR A 2 27.26 -3.92 7.68
C THR A 2 26.32 -4.38 6.57
N ALA A 3 25.14 -4.89 6.94
CA ALA A 3 24.05 -5.09 5.98
C ALA A 3 23.26 -3.78 5.88
N GLU A 4 23.14 -3.30 4.66
CA GLU A 4 22.64 -1.99 4.26
C GLU A 4 21.15 -1.81 4.61
N ASN A 5 20.87 -0.81 5.46
CA ASN A 5 19.53 -0.44 5.91
C ASN A 5 18.83 0.49 4.89
N THR A 6 18.43 -0.04 3.74
CA THR A 6 17.73 0.74 2.70
C THR A 6 16.26 0.30 2.49
N ALA A 7 15.76 -0.70 3.21
CA ALA A 7 14.52 -1.39 2.86
C ALA A 7 13.27 -1.11 3.76
N GLN A 8 13.23 0.00 4.52
CA GLN A 8 12.15 0.25 5.50
C GLN A 8 11.22 1.44 5.18
N HIS A 9 11.35 2.13 4.04
CA HIS A 9 10.53 3.32 3.74
C HIS A 9 9.07 3.01 3.37
N HIS A 10 8.79 1.78 2.98
CA HIS A 10 7.49 1.35 2.46
C HIS A 10 6.77 0.33 3.35
N MET A 11 7.31 0.02 4.52
CA MET A 11 6.63 -0.84 5.48
C MET A 11 5.61 -0.02 6.28
N ILE A 12 4.38 -0.51 6.35
CA ILE A 12 3.28 0.00 7.20
C ILE A 12 2.96 -1.10 8.21
N THR A 13 2.97 -0.75 9.49
CA THR A 13 2.49 -1.63 10.56
C THR A 13 1.02 -1.35 10.77
N LEU A 14 0.17 -2.37 10.64
CA LEU A 14 -1.26 -2.23 10.80
C LEU A 14 -1.63 -2.00 12.27
N ASN A 15 -2.50 -1.04 12.51
CA ASN A 15 -3.18 -0.86 13.78
C ASN A 15 -4.10 -2.05 14.07
N ALA A 16 -4.81 -2.54 13.05
CA ALA A 16 -5.64 -3.73 13.12
C ALA A 16 -5.05 -4.86 12.26
N PRO A 17 -4.48 -5.91 12.88
CA PRO A 17 -3.90 -7.02 12.13
C PRO A 17 -4.94 -7.76 11.28
N ILE A 18 -4.58 -8.08 10.04
CA ILE A 18 -5.42 -8.86 9.15
C ILE A 18 -5.22 -10.34 9.46
N LYS A 19 -6.32 -11.06 9.72
CA LYS A 19 -6.31 -12.51 9.96
C LYS A 19 -6.69 -13.29 8.71
N ARG A 20 -5.79 -14.11 8.20
CA ARG A 20 -6.03 -15.06 7.11
C ARG A 20 -5.80 -16.48 7.60
N GLY A 21 -6.87 -17.13 8.06
CA GLY A 21 -6.78 -18.44 8.70
C GLY A 21 -5.86 -18.38 9.92
N ASP A 22 -4.81 -19.19 9.92
CA ASP A 22 -3.80 -19.23 10.99
C ASP A 22 -2.71 -18.15 10.87
N THR A 23 -2.70 -17.39 9.76
CA THR A 23 -1.71 -16.33 9.54
C THR A 23 -2.26 -14.98 9.98
N GLN A 24 -1.47 -14.27 10.78
CA GLN A 24 -1.72 -12.89 11.16
C GLN A 24 -0.74 -11.98 10.41
N ILE A 25 -1.26 -10.92 9.79
CA ILE A 25 -0.49 -9.93 9.06
C ILE A 25 -0.51 -8.66 9.87
N ASP A 26 0.60 -8.36 10.55
CA ASP A 26 0.76 -7.16 11.37
C ASP A 26 1.47 -6.03 10.61
N ALA A 27 2.21 -6.36 9.54
CA ALA A 27 2.94 -5.39 8.75
C ALA A 27 2.89 -5.74 7.26
N ILE A 28 2.82 -4.69 6.45
CA ILE A 28 2.69 -4.77 5.00
C ILE A 28 3.75 -3.89 4.36
N THR A 29 4.46 -4.43 3.39
CA THR A 29 5.41 -3.68 2.57
C THR A 29 4.73 -3.22 1.29
N LEU A 30 4.75 -1.92 1.04
CA LEU A 30 4.35 -1.33 -0.23
C LEU A 30 5.50 -1.43 -1.25
N LEU A 31 5.15 -1.78 -2.48
CA LEU A 31 6.03 -1.80 -3.64
C LEU A 31 5.82 -0.51 -4.43
N THR A 32 6.89 0.02 -5.01
CA THR A 32 6.80 1.21 -5.85
C THR A 32 5.92 0.91 -7.07
N PRO A 33 4.81 1.64 -7.29
CA PRO A 33 3.94 1.41 -8.42
C PRO A 33 4.65 1.76 -9.73
N THR A 34 4.38 0.97 -10.77
CA THR A 34 4.83 1.24 -12.14
C THR A 34 3.63 1.59 -13.01
N ALA A 35 3.85 2.14 -14.21
CA ALA A 35 2.76 2.39 -15.15
C ALA A 35 1.88 1.15 -15.42
N GLY A 36 2.49 -0.05 -15.38
CA GLY A 36 1.77 -1.31 -15.54
C GLY A 36 0.84 -1.64 -14.36
N THR A 37 1.26 -1.39 -13.11
CA THR A 37 0.43 -1.68 -11.93
C THR A 37 -0.77 -0.74 -11.82
N LEU A 38 -0.62 0.49 -12.34
CA LEU A 38 -1.68 1.51 -12.38
C LEU A 38 -2.67 1.32 -13.54
N ARG A 39 -2.50 0.29 -14.38
CA ARG A 39 -3.39 0.04 -15.52
C ARG A 39 -4.85 -0.04 -15.08
N GLY A 40 -5.70 0.78 -15.69
CA GLY A 40 -7.12 0.86 -15.39
C GLY A 40 -7.47 1.73 -14.17
N ILE A 41 -6.50 2.41 -13.57
CA ILE A 41 -6.68 3.31 -12.43
C ILE A 41 -6.25 4.72 -12.85
N GLY A 42 -7.11 5.72 -12.66
CA GLY A 42 -6.79 7.10 -12.97
C GLY A 42 -5.81 7.71 -11.96
N LEU A 43 -4.77 8.40 -12.42
CA LEU A 43 -3.81 9.10 -11.54
C LEU A 43 -4.49 10.15 -10.65
N ALA A 44 -5.50 10.86 -11.18
CA ALA A 44 -6.27 11.84 -10.42
C ALA A 44 -7.04 11.19 -9.26
N ALA A 45 -7.59 9.99 -9.45
CA ALA A 45 -8.29 9.25 -8.41
C ALA A 45 -7.33 8.89 -7.26
N LEU A 46 -6.12 8.43 -7.59
CA LEU A 46 -5.09 8.15 -6.58
C LEU A 46 -4.63 9.42 -5.85
N ALA A 47 -4.44 10.53 -6.56
CA ALA A 47 -4.08 11.82 -5.97
C ALA A 47 -5.14 12.34 -4.99
N SER A 48 -6.42 11.99 -5.22
CA SER A 48 -7.54 12.33 -4.35
C SER A 48 -7.83 11.28 -3.27
N ALA A 49 -6.96 10.29 -3.08
CA ALA A 49 -7.17 9.18 -2.13
C ALA A 49 -8.48 8.41 -2.36
N ASP A 50 -8.89 8.24 -3.62
CA ASP A 50 -10.14 7.54 -3.95
C ASP A 50 -10.10 6.08 -3.47
N VAL A 51 -11.11 5.70 -2.69
CA VAL A 51 -11.16 4.39 -2.02
C VAL A 51 -11.25 3.25 -3.03
N GLU A 52 -12.03 3.41 -4.11
CA GLU A 52 -12.18 2.40 -5.16
C GLU A 52 -10.85 2.19 -5.93
N ALA A 53 -10.10 3.27 -6.16
CA ALA A 53 -8.77 3.21 -6.73
C ALA A 53 -7.77 2.50 -5.80
N LEU A 54 -7.83 2.76 -4.48
CA LEU A 54 -6.98 2.09 -3.49
C LEU A 54 -7.30 0.60 -3.35
N ILE A 55 -8.57 0.22 -3.33
CA ILE A 55 -9.02 -1.19 -3.32
C ILE A 55 -8.42 -1.97 -4.49
N LYS A 56 -8.36 -1.37 -5.69
CA LYS A 56 -7.78 -2.00 -6.88
C LYS A 56 -6.26 -2.00 -6.91
N LEU A 57 -5.64 -0.98 -6.32
CA LEU A 57 -4.20 -0.79 -6.38
C LEU A 57 -3.45 -1.59 -5.31
N LEU A 58 -3.88 -1.51 -4.05
CA LEU A 58 -3.16 -2.09 -2.91
C LEU A 58 -2.87 -3.59 -3.09
N PRO A 59 -3.79 -4.44 -3.59
CA PRO A 59 -3.50 -5.84 -3.91
C PRO A 59 -2.31 -6.05 -4.87
N ARG A 60 -2.04 -5.08 -5.74
CA ARG A 60 -0.99 -5.15 -6.77
C ARG A 60 0.37 -4.70 -6.27
N ILE A 61 0.41 -3.92 -5.19
CA ILE A 61 1.63 -3.26 -4.70
C ILE A 61 1.89 -3.56 -3.22
N THR A 62 1.30 -4.60 -2.65
CA THR A 62 1.53 -4.97 -1.24
C THR A 62 2.18 -6.34 -1.12
N TYR A 63 2.99 -6.50 -0.08
CA TYR A 63 3.55 -7.78 0.34
C TYR A 63 3.46 -7.92 1.87
N PRO A 64 2.78 -8.96 2.39
CA PRO A 64 2.01 -9.97 1.65
C PRO A 64 0.88 -9.33 0.82
N ALA A 65 0.58 -9.92 -0.34
CA ALA A 65 -0.41 -9.37 -1.26
C ALA A 65 -1.79 -9.32 -0.60
N LEU A 66 -2.34 -8.12 -0.47
CA LEU A 66 -3.70 -7.89 0.00
C LEU A 66 -4.73 -8.38 -1.01
N THR A 67 -5.91 -8.79 -0.54
CA THR A 67 -7.08 -8.98 -1.39
C THR A 67 -7.95 -7.73 -1.32
N GLU A 68 -8.86 -7.55 -2.29
CA GLU A 68 -9.83 -6.45 -2.24
C GLU A 68 -10.66 -6.48 -0.94
N ALA A 69 -11.02 -7.67 -0.46
CA ALA A 69 -11.75 -7.85 0.78
C ALA A 69 -10.95 -7.40 2.01
N ASP A 70 -9.63 -7.64 2.03
CA ASP A 70 -8.78 -7.16 3.13
C ASP A 70 -8.71 -5.64 3.14
N VAL A 71 -8.58 -5.01 1.95
CA VAL A 71 -8.54 -3.55 1.84
C VAL A 71 -9.87 -2.91 2.26
N MET A 72 -10.99 -3.52 1.88
CA MET A 72 -12.33 -3.09 2.30
C MET A 72 -12.56 -3.27 3.81
N GLY A 73 -11.85 -4.20 4.44
CA GLY A 73 -11.89 -4.45 5.87
C GLY A 73 -10.84 -3.69 6.69
N LEU A 74 -10.03 -2.83 6.06
CA LEU A 74 -9.06 -2.00 6.78
C LEU A 74 -9.78 -0.97 7.65
N GLU A 75 -9.23 -0.76 8.84
CA GLU A 75 -9.63 0.35 9.69
C GLU A 75 -9.24 1.70 9.05
N LEU A 76 -10.00 2.74 9.35
CA LEU A 76 -9.76 4.09 8.81
C LEU A 76 -8.31 4.59 8.97
N PRO A 77 -7.63 4.48 10.14
CA PRO A 77 -6.24 4.89 10.28
C PRO A 77 -5.29 4.16 9.32
N ASP A 78 -5.45 2.85 9.17
CA ASP A 78 -4.62 2.03 8.28
C ASP A 78 -4.82 2.46 6.83
N LEU A 79 -6.08 2.64 6.41
CA LEU A 79 -6.40 3.10 5.05
C LEU A 79 -5.79 4.48 4.74
N LEU A 80 -5.83 5.41 5.70
CA LEU A 80 -5.23 6.73 5.55
C LEU A 80 -3.71 6.66 5.41
N GLU A 81 -3.05 5.76 6.14
CA GLU A 81 -1.60 5.56 6.02
C GLU A 81 -1.22 5.02 4.64
N PHE A 82 -1.96 4.01 4.14
CA PHE A 82 -1.80 3.52 2.76
C PHE A 82 -2.03 4.63 1.73
N ALA A 83 -3.09 5.41 1.87
CA ALA A 83 -3.40 6.51 0.96
C ALA A 83 -2.27 7.55 0.93
N GLY A 84 -1.76 7.96 2.09
CA GLY A 84 -0.65 8.90 2.20
C GLY A 84 0.61 8.39 1.49
N LYS A 85 0.96 7.11 1.67
CA LYS A 85 2.09 6.50 0.97
C LYS A 85 1.86 6.42 -0.55
N VAL A 86 0.66 6.03 -0.99
CA VAL A 86 0.32 5.98 -2.43
C VAL A 86 0.44 7.36 -3.08
N ILE A 87 -0.10 8.39 -2.44
CA ILE A 87 0.01 9.78 -2.93
C ILE A 87 1.47 10.23 -2.95
N SER A 88 2.26 9.81 -1.96
CA SER A 88 3.69 10.14 -1.94
C SER A 88 4.39 9.64 -3.20
N PHE A 89 4.03 8.48 -3.76
CA PHE A 89 4.61 7.96 -5.01
C PHE A 89 4.30 8.81 -6.25
N LEU A 90 3.27 9.66 -6.20
CA LEU A 90 2.92 10.57 -7.29
C LEU A 90 3.77 11.85 -7.29
N SER A 91 4.54 12.09 -6.23
CA SER A 91 5.46 13.23 -6.15
C SER A 91 6.74 12.96 -6.94
N PRO A 92 7.21 13.89 -7.81
CA PRO A 92 8.43 13.72 -8.62
C PRO A 92 9.71 13.45 -7.82
N GLY A 93 9.69 13.70 -6.49
CA GLY A 93 10.83 13.49 -5.58
C GLY A 93 10.85 12.14 -4.87
N SER A 94 9.82 11.31 -5.00
CA SER A 94 9.69 10.05 -4.25
C SER A 94 10.43 8.86 -4.88
N VAL A 95 10.99 9.05 -6.07
CA VAL A 95 11.92 8.12 -6.74
C VAL A 95 13.35 8.63 -6.57
N ARG A 96 13.89 8.55 -5.36
CA ARG A 96 15.31 8.78 -5.07
C ARG A 96 15.83 7.77 -4.06
#